data_AF-A0A0Q4NKN6-F1
#
_entry.id   AF-A0A0Q4NKN6-F1
#
_cell.length_a   1.000
_cell.length_b   1.000
_cell.length_c   1.000
_cell.angle_alpha   90.00
_cell.angle_beta   90.00
_cell.angle_gamma   90.00
#
_symmetry.space_group_name_H-M   'P 1'
#
loop_
_entity.id
_entity.type
_entity.pdbx_description
1 polymer ?
#
loop_
_entity_poly.entity_id
_entity_poly.type
_entity_poly.pdbx_seq_one_letter_code
_entity_poly.pdbx_strand_id
1 'polypeptide(L)'
;MTTTPQNLNTMLRTLLKMHEEGQELERTFIESNAEIFEQLWAKGYGCYRITRMQAGNIRPRREYAGLLTPRGIEAARALGG
;
A
#
# COMPACT_ATOMS: atom_id res chain seq x y z
N MET A 1 -9.95 12.26 -7.13
CA MET A 1 -10.81 11.12 -7.54
C MET A 1 -11.11 10.34 -6.27
N THR A 2 -12.37 10.06 -5.95
CA THR A 2 -12.73 9.33 -4.73
C THR A 2 -12.20 7.90 -4.80
N THR A 3 -11.14 7.59 -4.05
CA THR A 3 -10.69 6.22 -3.84
C THR A 3 -11.84 5.46 -3.18
N THR A 4 -12.50 4.58 -3.92
CA THR A 4 -13.60 3.78 -3.38
C THR A 4 -13.03 2.70 -2.46
N PRO A 5 -13.79 2.26 -1.42
CA PRO A 5 -13.38 1.16 -0.54
C PRO A 5 -12.99 -0.12 -1.29
N GLN A 6 -13.60 -0.36 -2.45
CA GLN A 6 -13.26 -1.45 -3.37
C GLN A 6 -11.80 -1.39 -3.86
N ASN A 7 -11.29 -0.19 -4.18
CA ASN A 7 -9.92 -0.03 -4.67
C ASN A 7 -8.89 -0.31 -3.57
N LEU A 8 -9.19 0.06 -2.32
CA LEU A 8 -8.33 -0.25 -1.18
C LEU A 8 -8.26 -1.77 -0.92
N ASN A 9 -9.40 -2.46 -0.96
CA ASN A 9 -9.47 -3.90 -0.73
C ASN A 9 -8.76 -4.70 -1.84
N THR A 10 -8.95 -4.30 -3.11
CA THR A 10 -8.22 -4.88 -4.24
C THR A 10 -6.72 -4.67 -4.07
N MET A 11 -6.27 -3.46 -3.72
CA MET A 11 -4.86 -3.18 -3.49
C MET A 11 -4.29 -4.02 -2.34
N LEU A 12 -4.99 -4.15 -1.22
CA LEU A 12 -4.58 -5.01 -0.10
C LEU A 12 -4.34 -6.46 -0.54
N ARG A 13 -5.24 -7.02 -1.36
CA ARG A 13 -5.08 -8.39 -1.89
C ARG A 13 -3.93 -8.51 -2.87
N THR A 14 -3.75 -7.53 -3.76
CA THR A 14 -2.60 -7.49 -4.68
C THR A 14 -1.28 -7.45 -3.90
N LEU A 15 -1.19 -6.57 -2.89
CA LEU A 15 0.00 -6.45 -2.04
C LEU A 15 0.27 -7.72 -1.23
N LEU A 16 -0.78 -8.40 -0.76
CA LEU A 16 -0.66 -9.69 -0.09
C LEU A 16 -0.07 -10.74 -1.03
N LYS A 17 -0.61 -10.85 -2.25
CA LYS A 17 -0.12 -11.79 -3.25
C LYS A 17 1.36 -11.53 -3.59
N MET A 18 1.72 -10.28 -3.85
CA MET A 18 3.11 -9.89 -4.12
C MET A 18 4.03 -10.22 -2.93
N HIS A 19 3.54 -10.03 -1.69
CA HIS A 19 4.30 -10.36 -0.49
C HIS A 19 4.54 -11.87 -0.36
N GLU A 20 3.53 -12.69 -0.65
CA GLU A 20 3.63 -14.15 -0.64
C GLU A 20 4.50 -14.71 -1.77
N GLU A 21 4.49 -14.05 -2.93
CA GLU A 21 5.35 -14.36 -4.09
C GLU A 21 6.79 -13.81 -3.95
N GLY A 22 7.10 -13.08 -2.87
CA GLY A 22 8.41 -12.47 -2.65
C GLY A 22 8.76 -11.36 -3.65
N GLN A 23 7.76 -10.77 -4.30
CA GLN A 23 7.95 -9.69 -5.26
C GLN A 23 8.24 -8.37 -4.57
N GLU A 24 9.04 -7.54 -5.23
CA GLU A 24 9.31 -6.18 -4.78
C GLU A 24 8.34 -5.19 -5.41
N LEU A 25 8.02 -4.12 -4.67
CA LEU A 25 7.23 -3.02 -5.20
C LEU A 25 8.13 -2.04 -5.95
N GLU A 26 7.78 -1.80 -7.21
CA GLU A 26 8.38 -0.72 -7.98
C GLU A 26 7.93 0.65 -7.47
N ARG A 27 8.86 1.59 -7.46
CA ARG A 27 8.61 2.97 -7.02
C ARG A 27 7.49 3.64 -7.83
N THR A 28 7.46 3.43 -9.14
CA THR A 28 6.46 3.98 -10.07
C THR A 28 5.04 3.48 -9.78
N PHE A 29 4.92 2.22 -9.34
CA PHE A 29 3.64 1.65 -8.91
C PHE A 29 3.11 2.36 -7.67
N ILE A 30 3.98 2.60 -6.70
CA ILE A 30 3.62 3.30 -5.46
C ILE A 30 3.24 4.76 -5.76
N GLU A 31 3.99 5.45 -6.61
CA GLU A 31 3.71 6.83 -7.02
C GLU A 31 2.36 6.94 -7.76
N SER A 32 2.06 6.00 -8.66
CA SER A 32 0.77 5.96 -9.39
C SER A 32 -0.43 5.65 -8.49
N ASN A 33 -0.20 4.98 -7.36
CA ASN A 33 -1.24 4.59 -6.40
C ASN A 33 -1.10 5.32 -5.05
N ALA A 34 -0.43 6.48 -5.03
CA ALA A 34 -0.03 7.17 -3.81
C ALA A 34 -1.18 7.42 -2.82
N GLU A 35 -2.37 7.78 -3.31
CA GLU A 35 -3.57 8.00 -2.49
C GLU A 35 -4.01 6.74 -1.73
N ILE A 36 -3.84 5.55 -2.33
CA ILE A 36 -4.16 4.28 -1.70
C ILE A 36 -3.11 3.94 -0.65
N PHE A 37 -1.82 4.12 -0.96
CA PHE A 37 -0.73 3.89 -0.02
C PHE A 37 -0.79 4.83 1.19
N GLU A 38 -1.20 6.09 1.01
CA GLU A 38 -1.47 7.02 2.12
C GLU A 38 -2.55 6.48 3.06
N GLN A 39 -3.63 5.91 2.51
CA GLN A 39 -4.69 5.31 3.32
C GLN A 39 -4.25 4.02 4.02
N LEU A 40 -3.46 3.18 3.34
CA LEU A 40 -2.87 1.98 3.95
C LEU A 40 -1.95 2.36 5.11
N TRP A 41 -1.14 3.41 4.94
CA TRP A 41 -0.30 3.96 6.00
C TRP A 41 -1.14 4.50 7.16
N ALA A 42 -2.15 5.31 6.89
CA ALA A 42 -3.04 5.88 7.90
C ALA A 42 -3.80 4.81 8.70
N LYS A 43 -4.11 3.67 8.09
CA LYS A 43 -4.75 2.51 8.74
C LYS A 43 -3.76 1.56 9.44
N GLY A 44 -2.45 1.79 9.28
CA GLY A 44 -1.38 0.94 9.83
C GLY A 44 -1.20 -0.40 9.10
N TYR A 45 -1.66 -0.49 7.85
CA TYR A 45 -1.60 -1.71 7.03
C TYR A 45 -0.39 -1.74 6.07
N GLY A 46 0.04 -0.57 5.60
CA GLY A 46 1.15 -0.44 4.65
C GLY A 46 2.51 -0.24 5.32
N CYS A 47 3.58 -0.70 4.66
CA CYS A 47 4.97 -0.47 5.10
C CYS A 47 5.61 0.77 4.46
N TYR A 48 4.90 1.43 3.55
CA TYR A 48 5.39 2.59 2.80
C TYR A 48 4.71 3.87 3.27
N ARG A 49 5.51 4.86 3.63
CA ARG A 49 5.07 6.20 3.92
C ARG A 49 5.21 7.06 2.67
N ILE A 50 4.10 7.67 2.26
CA ILE A 50 4.07 8.61 1.14
C ILE A 50 4.25 10.02 1.68
N THR A 51 5.18 10.78 1.10
CA THR A 51 5.38 12.20 1.41
C THR A 51 5.14 13.02 0.16
N ARG A 52 4.17 13.95 0.21
CA ARG A 52 3.92 14.93 -0.86
C ARG A 52 4.77 16.17 -0.65
N MET A 53 5.54 16.56 -1.66
CA MET A 53 6.34 17.79 -1.66
C MET A 53 5.56 18.96 -2.28
N GLN A 54 5.96 20.20 -1.96
CA GLN A 54 5.28 21.44 -2.40
C GLN A 54 5.08 21.57 -3.92
N ALA A 55 5.83 20.82 -4.74
CA ALA A 55 5.71 20.83 -6.21
C ALA A 55 4.89 19.65 -6.79
N GLY A 56 4.10 18.94 -5.99
CA GLY A 56 3.36 17.76 -6.43
C GLY A 56 4.21 16.49 -6.60
N ASN A 57 5.52 16.59 -6.34
CA ASN A 57 6.40 15.42 -6.31
C ASN A 57 6.05 14.53 -5.12
N ILE A 58 5.81 13.26 -5.41
CA ILE A 58 5.52 12.23 -4.40
C ILE A 58 6.81 11.46 -4.13
N ARG A 59 7.16 11.28 -2.85
CA ARG A 59 8.27 10.41 -2.45
C ARG A 59 7.76 9.27 -1.57
N PRO A 60 7.72 8.04 -2.09
CA PRO A 60 7.49 6.86 -1.27
C PRO A 60 8.77 6.50 -0.49
N ARG A 61 8.62 6.24 0.81
CA ARG A 61 9.69 5.76 1.68
C ARG A 61 9.25 4.46 2.34
N ARG A 62 10.10 3.43 2.28
CA ARG A 62 9.87 2.19 3.01
C ARG A 62 10.31 2.36 4.46
N GLU A 63 9.36 2.24 5.40
CA GLU A 63 9.62 2.37 6.84
C GLU A 63 9.85 1.00 7.48
N TYR A 64 9.23 -0.06 6.96
CA TYR A 64 9.37 -1.43 7.45
C TYR A 64 9.79 -2.40 6.33
N ALA A 65 10.50 -3.48 6.69
CA ALA A 65 10.81 -4.54 5.75
C ALA A 65 9.51 -5.26 5.34
N GLY A 66 9.27 -5.37 4.03
CA GLY A 66 8.05 -5.99 3.47
C GLY A 66 7.12 -4.98 2.78
N LEU A 67 5.99 -5.50 2.27
CA LEU A 67 4.99 -4.71 1.54
C LEU A 67 3.83 -4.28 2.45
N LEU A 68 3.43 -5.19 3.35
CA LEU A 68 2.36 -5.01 4.32
C LEU A 68 2.87 -5.27 5.74
N THR A 69 2.30 -4.58 6.71
CA THR A 69 2.51 -4.88 8.12
C THR A 69 1.79 -6.19 8.49
N PRO A 70 2.10 -6.84 9.62
CA PRO A 70 1.35 -8.02 10.08
C PRO A 70 -0.16 -7.77 10.11
N ARG A 71 -0.57 -6.59 10.57
CA ARG A 71 -1.97 -6.17 10.58
C ARG A 71 -2.56 -5.99 9.18
N GLY A 72 -1.77 -5.47 8.24
CA GLY A 72 -2.17 -5.37 6.83
C GLY A 72 -2.36 -6.73 6.17
N ILE A 73 -1.51 -7.72 6.51
CA ILE A 73 -1.63 -9.11 6.04
C ILE A 73 -2.92 -9.74 6.59
N GLU A 74 -3.19 -9.61 7.89
CA GLU A 74 -4.43 -10.10 8.49
C GLU A 74 -5.66 -9.47 7.85
N ALA A 75 -5.65 -8.15 7.65
CA ALA A 75 -6.73 -7.43 6.99
C ALA A 75 -6.92 -7.90 5.53
N ALA A 76 -5.84 -8.09 4.78
CA ALA A 76 -5.91 -8.57 3.40
C ALA A 76 -6.44 -10.01 3.32
N ARG A 77 -6.08 -10.87 4.27
CA ARG A 77 -6.59 -12.25 4.36
C ARG A 77 -8.07 -12.30 4.72
N ALA A 78 -8.53 -11.43 5.63
CA ALA A 78 -9.94 -11.33 5.99
C ALA A 78 -10.85 -10.89 4.82
N LEU A 79 -10.29 -10.25 3.79
CA LEU A 79 -11.02 -9.83 2.58
C LEU A 79 -11.17 -10.94 1.53
N GLY A 80 -10.44 -12.06 1.67
CA GLY A 80 -10.42 -13.17 0.73
C GLY A 80 -11.06 -14.46 1.25
N GLY A 81 -11.69 -14.40 2.44
CA GLY A 81 -12.44 -15.49 3.07
C GLY A 81 -13.92 -15.45 2.73
#